data_AF-A0A8E0M8V6-F1
#
_entry.id   AF-A0A8E0M8V6-F1
#
_cell.length_a   1.000
_cell.length_b   1.000
_cell.length_c   1.000
_cell.angle_alpha   90.00
_cell.angle_beta   90.00
_cell.angle_gamma   90.00
#
_symmetry.space_group_name_H-M   'P 1'
#
loop_
_entity.id
_entity.type
_entity.pdbx_description
1 polymer ?
#
loop_
_entity_poly.entity_id
_entity_poly.type
_entity_poly.pdbx_seq_one_letter_code
_entity_poly.pdbx_strand_id
1 'polypeptide(L)'
;MAAPLTGPLRNLLLASQLGLSVHHPLAGWFVLTILYHDARSSSEPITLSYLARTYNNEYLDAATDEDPIADDVLKKVLDVLVAQAGLVEVNPRKVRARMRSGQYHIRQSYVYHITSSGSEYLKMMQKVIDAESTISANTNRIQEYVALVEKLSVPVRSGADTQLYNDFKNMLDAYDDVMKGIHKLEDDLDELANDIAFNHGSQEAGHLQKMLRDKAIPAYQLMLQQAARIQGLANDPTFPDQIAHS
;
A
#
# COMPACT_ATOMS: atom_id res chain seq x y z
N MET A 1 -11.79 -16.21 -0.41
CA MET A 1 -12.01 -14.83 -0.89
C MET A 1 -10.79 -14.01 -0.53
N ALA A 2 -10.05 -13.58 -1.56
CA ALA A 2 -8.89 -12.72 -1.39
C ALA A 2 -9.29 -11.40 -0.71
N ALA A 3 -8.39 -10.82 0.09
CA ALA A 3 -8.62 -9.50 0.64
C ALA A 3 -8.77 -8.48 -0.52
N PRO A 4 -9.76 -7.57 -0.46
CA PRO A 4 -9.93 -6.58 -1.51
C PRO A 4 -8.69 -5.69 -1.58
N LEU A 5 -8.17 -5.47 -2.80
CA LEU A 5 -7.06 -4.54 -3.01
C LEU A 5 -7.49 -3.13 -2.59
N THR A 6 -6.65 -2.46 -1.81
CA THR A 6 -6.86 -1.04 -1.53
C THR A 6 -6.70 -0.24 -2.83
N GLY A 7 -7.44 0.86 -2.98
CA GLY A 7 -7.32 1.74 -4.15
C GLY A 7 -5.88 2.15 -4.48
N PRO A 8 -5.07 2.57 -3.48
CA PRO A 8 -3.66 2.90 -3.69
C PRO A 8 -2.83 1.71 -4.21
N LEU A 9 -2.96 0.53 -3.60
CA LEU A 9 -2.26 -0.68 -4.04
C LEU A 9 -2.65 -1.04 -5.47
N ARG A 10 -3.94 -1.00 -5.79
CA ARG A 10 -4.43 -1.28 -7.13
C ARG A 10 -3.79 -0.36 -8.17
N ASN A 11 -3.76 0.95 -7.91
CA ASN A 11 -3.16 1.92 -8.83
C ASN A 11 -1.66 1.71 -9.00
N LEU A 12 -0.94 1.40 -7.92
CA LEU A 12 0.49 1.10 -7.97
C LEU A 12 0.77 -0.16 -8.79
N LEU A 13 -0.04 -1.22 -8.61
CA LEU A 13 0.09 -2.46 -9.38
C LEU A 13 -0.23 -2.27 -10.86
N LEU A 14 -1.27 -1.49 -11.18
CA LEU A 14 -1.58 -1.15 -12.58
C LEU A 14 -0.43 -0.37 -13.23
N ALA A 15 0.26 0.48 -12.48
CA ALA A 15 1.44 1.18 -12.98
C ALA A 15 2.65 0.24 -13.18
N SER A 16 2.83 -0.76 -12.32
CA SER A 16 3.91 -1.75 -12.42
C SER A 16 3.79 -2.71 -13.62
N GLN A 17 2.57 -2.86 -14.17
CA GLN A 17 2.26 -3.73 -15.32
C GLN A 17 2.78 -5.16 -15.21
N LEU A 18 2.74 -5.74 -14.01
CA LEU A 18 3.23 -7.08 -13.76
C LEU A 18 2.42 -8.13 -14.55
N GLY A 19 3.08 -8.83 -15.49
CA GLY A 19 2.45 -9.85 -16.34
C GLY A 19 1.95 -9.34 -17.70
N LEU A 20 2.00 -8.03 -17.97
CA LEU A 20 1.78 -7.39 -19.29
C LEU A 20 0.46 -7.78 -20.00
N SER A 21 -0.60 -8.11 -19.26
CA SER A 21 -1.89 -8.47 -19.82
C SER A 21 -2.84 -7.26 -19.80
N VAL A 22 -3.31 -6.83 -20.97
CA VAL A 22 -4.25 -5.69 -21.09
C VAL A 22 -5.62 -6.01 -20.48
N HIS A 23 -6.10 -7.24 -20.67
CA HIS A 23 -7.41 -7.69 -20.18
C HIS A 23 -7.37 -8.17 -18.73
N HIS A 24 -6.19 -8.52 -18.22
CA HIS A 24 -5.98 -8.98 -16.85
C HIS A 24 -4.80 -8.26 -16.21
N PRO A 25 -4.88 -6.93 -16.01
CA PRO A 25 -3.72 -6.10 -15.67
C PRO A 25 -3.17 -6.37 -14.25
N LEU A 26 -3.94 -7.03 -13.40
CA LEU A 26 -3.54 -7.44 -12.05
C LEU A 26 -3.16 -8.92 -11.96
N ALA A 27 -3.16 -9.65 -13.09
CA ALA A 27 -2.93 -11.08 -13.08
C ALA A 27 -1.59 -11.48 -12.48
N GLY A 28 -0.52 -10.73 -12.78
CA GLY A 28 0.80 -10.99 -12.21
C GLY A 28 0.80 -10.93 -10.68
N TRP A 29 0.11 -9.94 -10.11
CA TRP A 29 0.01 -9.77 -8.66
C TRP A 29 -0.79 -10.87 -7.98
N PHE A 30 -1.96 -11.21 -8.53
CA PHE A 30 -2.81 -12.24 -7.95
C PHE A 30 -2.17 -13.63 -8.07
N VAL A 31 -1.46 -13.91 -9.16
CA VAL A 31 -0.68 -15.15 -9.30
C VAL A 31 0.41 -15.24 -8.23
N LEU A 32 1.15 -14.15 -7.97
CA LEU A 32 2.13 -14.13 -6.87
C LEU A 32 1.46 -14.31 -5.50
N THR A 33 0.32 -13.67 -5.28
CA THR A 33 -0.46 -13.79 -4.04
C THR A 33 -0.92 -15.23 -3.80
N ILE A 34 -1.46 -15.90 -4.83
CA ILE A 34 -1.83 -17.32 -4.77
C ILE A 34 -0.61 -18.16 -4.42
N LEU A 35 0.52 -17.97 -5.12
CA LEU A 35 1.74 -18.72 -4.88
C LEU A 35 2.30 -18.49 -3.47
N TYR A 36 2.20 -17.27 -2.94
CA TYR A 36 2.68 -16.94 -1.59
C TYR A 36 1.86 -17.63 -0.49
N HIS A 37 0.54 -17.64 -0.62
CA HIS A 37 -0.34 -18.25 0.39
C HIS A 37 -0.40 -19.78 0.27
N ASP A 38 -0.49 -20.30 -0.95
CA ASP A 38 -0.78 -21.73 -1.17
C ASP A 38 0.49 -22.58 -1.19
N ALA A 39 1.68 -22.00 -1.36
CA ALA A 39 2.95 -22.73 -1.29
C ALA A 39 3.21 -23.41 0.06
N ARG A 40 2.57 -22.93 1.14
CA ARG A 40 2.74 -23.47 2.50
C ARG A 40 1.61 -24.40 2.95
N SER A 41 0.45 -24.36 2.29
CA SER A 41 -0.79 -24.96 2.78
C SER A 41 -1.41 -25.96 1.81
N SER A 42 -1.08 -25.89 0.51
CA SER A 42 -1.69 -26.75 -0.49
C SER A 42 -1.11 -28.16 -0.47
N SER A 43 -1.99 -29.15 -0.30
CA SER A 43 -1.68 -30.57 -0.50
C SER A 43 -1.65 -30.97 -1.99
N GLU A 44 -2.13 -30.09 -2.89
CA GLU A 44 -2.10 -30.27 -4.34
C GLU A 44 -0.95 -29.46 -4.97
N PRO A 45 -0.20 -30.02 -5.94
CA PRO A 45 0.81 -29.26 -6.66
C PRO A 45 0.23 -28.06 -7.42
N ILE A 46 0.86 -26.89 -7.27
CA ILE A 46 0.45 -25.65 -7.92
C ILE A 46 0.83 -25.70 -9.41
N THR A 47 -0.05 -26.28 -10.21
CA THR A 47 0.07 -26.38 -11.67
C THR A 47 -0.64 -25.22 -12.38
N LEU A 48 -0.48 -25.09 -13.69
CA LEU A 48 -1.22 -24.10 -14.48
C LEU A 48 -2.74 -24.20 -14.27
N SER A 49 -3.29 -25.43 -14.32
CA SER A 49 -4.73 -25.65 -14.15
C SER A 49 -5.19 -25.35 -12.72
N TYR A 50 -4.32 -25.55 -11.72
CA TYR A 50 -4.60 -25.12 -10.35
C TYR A 50 -4.69 -23.60 -10.29
N LEU A 51 -3.68 -22.89 -10.79
CA LEU A 51 -3.63 -21.43 -10.79
C LEU A 51 -4.82 -20.81 -11.53
N ALA A 52 -5.16 -21.32 -12.73
CA ALA A 52 -6.32 -20.83 -13.49
C ALA A 52 -7.62 -21.01 -12.72
N ARG A 53 -7.81 -22.19 -12.11
CA ARG A 53 -9.01 -22.48 -11.30
C ARG A 53 -9.08 -21.57 -10.07
N THR A 54 -8.01 -21.44 -9.32
CA THR A 54 -7.98 -20.60 -8.11
C THR A 54 -8.18 -19.12 -8.47
N TYR A 55 -7.50 -18.64 -9.52
CA TYR A 55 -7.66 -17.27 -10.01
C TYR A 55 -9.12 -16.96 -10.38
N ASN A 56 -9.71 -17.78 -11.26
CA ASN A 56 -11.06 -17.57 -11.77
C ASN A 56 -12.16 -17.71 -10.71
N ASN A 57 -11.87 -18.41 -9.61
CA ASN A 57 -12.84 -18.59 -8.52
C ASN A 57 -12.72 -17.51 -7.45
N GLU A 58 -11.54 -16.97 -7.20
CA GLU A 58 -11.26 -16.19 -5.99
C GLU A 58 -10.61 -14.82 -6.21
N TYR A 59 -10.07 -14.55 -7.40
CA TYR A 59 -9.21 -13.39 -7.66
C TYR A 59 -9.62 -12.56 -8.89
N LEU A 60 -10.75 -12.84 -9.54
CA LEU A 60 -11.26 -11.95 -10.59
C LEU A 60 -11.53 -10.55 -10.04
N ASP A 61 -11.04 -9.52 -10.74
CA ASP A 61 -11.23 -8.13 -10.36
C ASP A 61 -12.69 -7.72 -10.58
N ALA A 62 -13.46 -7.79 -9.49
CA ALA A 62 -14.86 -7.37 -9.46
C ALA A 62 -15.05 -5.88 -9.77
N ALA A 63 -14.02 -5.05 -9.60
CA ALA A 63 -14.13 -3.62 -9.92
C ALA A 63 -14.21 -3.35 -11.43
N THR A 64 -13.71 -4.28 -12.25
CA THR A 64 -13.71 -4.19 -13.72
C THR A 64 -14.61 -5.21 -14.40
N ASP A 65 -15.34 -6.03 -13.62
CA ASP A 65 -16.11 -7.17 -14.12
C ASP A 65 -15.24 -8.06 -15.03
N GLU A 66 -14.08 -8.46 -14.50
CA GLU A 66 -13.05 -9.19 -15.24
C GLU A 66 -13.55 -10.57 -15.70
N ASP A 67 -13.43 -10.84 -17.00
CA ASP A 67 -13.72 -12.16 -17.56
C ASP A 67 -12.76 -13.23 -17.00
N PRO A 68 -13.16 -14.52 -16.98
CA PRO A 68 -12.27 -15.61 -16.60
C PRO A 68 -10.98 -15.65 -17.43
N ILE A 69 -9.82 -15.75 -16.76
CA ILE A 69 -8.53 -15.86 -17.42
C ILE A 69 -8.41 -17.18 -18.18
N ALA A 70 -8.00 -17.09 -19.43
CA ALA A 70 -7.72 -18.24 -20.29
C ALA A 70 -6.32 -18.81 -20.04
N ASP A 71 -6.16 -20.12 -20.25
CA ASP A 71 -4.89 -20.84 -20.02
C ASP A 71 -3.71 -20.26 -20.82
N ASP A 72 -3.94 -19.76 -22.03
CA ASP A 72 -2.91 -19.16 -22.88
C ASP A 72 -2.48 -17.77 -22.38
N VAL A 73 -3.41 -16.99 -21.85
CA VAL A 73 -3.11 -15.70 -21.19
C VAL A 73 -2.35 -15.93 -19.89
N LEU A 74 -2.80 -16.86 -19.06
CA LEU A 74 -2.14 -17.18 -17.80
C LEU A 74 -0.70 -17.71 -18.03
N LYS A 75 -0.48 -18.49 -19.09
CA LYS A 75 0.89 -18.90 -19.49
C LYS A 75 1.78 -17.70 -19.78
N LYS A 76 1.31 -16.72 -20.55
CA LYS A 76 2.08 -15.50 -20.84
C LYS A 76 2.42 -14.72 -19.57
N VAL A 77 1.47 -14.60 -18.65
CA VAL A 77 1.70 -13.97 -17.34
C VAL A 77 2.78 -14.73 -16.56
N LEU A 78 2.70 -16.06 -16.51
CA LEU A 78 3.70 -16.89 -15.84
C LEU A 78 5.08 -16.81 -16.51
N ASP A 79 5.14 -16.76 -17.85
CA ASP A 79 6.39 -16.58 -18.58
C ASP A 79 7.07 -15.25 -18.23
N VAL A 80 6.30 -14.17 -18.06
CA VAL A 80 6.84 -12.88 -17.58
C VAL A 80 7.37 -13.01 -16.15
N LEU A 81 6.57 -13.60 -15.25
CA LEU A 81 6.95 -13.76 -13.83
C LEU A 81 8.19 -14.65 -13.64
N VAL A 82 8.38 -15.66 -14.50
CA VAL A 82 9.51 -16.58 -14.45
C VAL A 82 10.72 -16.00 -15.17
N ALA A 83 10.59 -15.64 -16.45
CA ALA A 83 11.72 -15.36 -17.32
C ALA A 83 12.20 -13.90 -17.25
N GLN A 84 11.29 -12.95 -17.03
CA GLN A 84 11.64 -11.52 -17.01
C GLN A 84 11.83 -11.01 -15.59
N ALA A 85 10.92 -11.36 -14.68
CA ALA A 85 10.92 -10.82 -13.32
C ALA A 85 11.67 -11.69 -12.31
N GLY A 86 11.86 -13.00 -12.57
CA GLY A 86 12.53 -13.92 -11.64
C GLY A 86 11.78 -14.13 -10.31
N LEU A 87 10.50 -13.75 -10.24
CA LEU A 87 9.68 -13.82 -9.03
C LEU A 87 9.06 -15.20 -8.82
N VAL A 88 9.02 -16.02 -9.87
CA VAL A 88 8.48 -17.38 -9.85
C VAL A 88 9.49 -18.33 -10.46
N GLU A 89 9.63 -19.51 -9.87
CA GLU A 89 10.35 -20.63 -10.45
C GLU A 89 9.39 -21.70 -10.96
N VAL A 90 9.79 -22.40 -12.02
CA VAL A 90 9.00 -23.48 -12.61
C VAL A 90 9.83 -24.75 -12.68
N ASN A 91 9.27 -25.84 -12.15
CA ASN A 91 9.94 -27.13 -12.09
C ASN A 91 9.07 -28.22 -12.70
N PRO A 92 9.56 -29.00 -13.69
CA PRO A 92 8.83 -30.16 -14.20
C PRO A 92 8.81 -31.26 -13.14
N ARG A 93 7.62 -31.70 -12.74
CA ARG A 93 7.44 -32.79 -11.77
C ARG A 93 6.40 -33.79 -12.25
N LYS A 94 6.57 -35.03 -11.79
CA LYS A 94 5.52 -36.06 -11.90
C LYS A 94 4.45 -35.77 -10.86
N VAL A 95 3.28 -35.35 -11.32
CA VAL A 95 2.14 -34.98 -10.48
C VAL A 95 1.06 -36.04 -10.57
N ARG A 96 0.47 -36.36 -9.42
CA ARG A 96 -0.68 -37.26 -9.33
C ARG A 96 -1.94 -36.46 -9.68
N ALA A 97 -2.48 -36.67 -10.87
CA ALA A 97 -3.70 -36.01 -11.32
C ALA A 97 -4.90 -36.96 -11.17
N ARG A 98 -6.03 -36.42 -10.73
CA ARG A 98 -7.29 -37.17 -10.62
C ARG A 98 -8.01 -37.14 -11.97
N MET A 99 -8.35 -38.30 -12.49
CA MET A 99 -9.14 -38.45 -13.71
C MET A 99 -10.62 -38.19 -13.44
N ARG A 100 -11.38 -37.89 -14.51
CA ARG A 100 -12.86 -37.82 -14.45
C ARG A 100 -13.49 -39.13 -13.96
N SER A 101 -12.82 -40.26 -14.18
CA SER A 101 -13.22 -41.59 -13.67
C SER A 101 -12.98 -41.80 -12.17
N GLY A 102 -12.37 -40.82 -11.47
CA GLY A 102 -12.02 -40.91 -10.05
C GLY A 102 -10.68 -41.59 -9.76
N GLN A 103 -10.08 -42.26 -10.75
CA GLN A 103 -8.74 -42.86 -10.64
C GLN A 103 -7.63 -41.80 -10.70
N TYR A 104 -6.46 -42.12 -10.14
CA TYR A 104 -5.30 -41.23 -10.20
C TYR A 104 -4.30 -41.72 -11.26
N HIS A 105 -3.81 -40.82 -12.10
CA HIS A 105 -2.67 -41.09 -12.99
C HIS A 105 -1.50 -40.17 -12.67
N ILE A 106 -0.28 -40.66 -12.91
CA ILE A 106 0.93 -39.83 -12.83
C ILE A 106 1.16 -39.21 -14.20
N ARG A 107 1.20 -37.88 -14.27
CA ARG A 107 1.55 -37.13 -15.49
C ARG A 107 2.69 -36.16 -15.19
N GLN A 108 3.58 -35.97 -16.16
CA GLN A 108 4.58 -34.91 -16.10
C GLN A 108 3.90 -33.55 -16.31
N SER A 109 4.04 -32.65 -15.34
CA SER A 109 3.46 -31.31 -15.34
C SER A 109 4.47 -30.30 -14.82
N TYR A 110 4.29 -29.03 -15.17
CA TYR A 110 5.03 -27.92 -14.57
C TYR A 110 4.38 -27.51 -13.26
N VAL A 111 5.20 -27.34 -12.22
CA VAL A 111 4.80 -26.87 -10.90
C VAL A 111 5.51 -25.55 -10.62
N TYR A 112 4.75 -24.55 -10.20
CA TYR A 112 5.22 -23.19 -9.97
C TYR A 112 5.41 -22.94 -8.48
N HIS A 113 6.48 -22.24 -8.12
CA HIS A 113 6.73 -21.79 -6.75
C HIS A 113 7.19 -20.34 -6.77
N ILE A 114 6.79 -19.58 -5.75
CA ILE A 114 7.32 -18.23 -5.55
C ILE A 114 8.79 -18.31 -5.12
N THR A 115 9.64 -17.45 -5.69
CA THR A 115 11.03 -17.35 -5.28
C THR A 115 11.16 -16.51 -4.00
N SER A 116 12.34 -16.50 -3.38
CA SER A 116 12.61 -15.54 -2.29
C SER A 116 12.43 -14.10 -2.76
N SER A 117 12.90 -13.77 -3.97
CA SER A 117 12.71 -12.45 -4.57
C SER A 117 11.23 -12.11 -4.78
N GLY A 118 10.42 -13.05 -5.26
CA GLY A 118 8.96 -12.87 -5.37
C GLY A 118 8.28 -12.61 -4.02
N SER A 119 8.70 -13.32 -2.97
CA SER A 119 8.15 -13.14 -1.62
C SER A 119 8.53 -11.78 -1.01
N GLU A 120 9.79 -11.35 -1.19
CA GLU A 120 10.23 -10.03 -0.73
C GLU A 120 9.57 -8.91 -1.53
N TYR A 121 9.36 -9.08 -2.84
CA TYR A 121 8.61 -8.12 -3.65
C TYR A 121 7.19 -7.88 -3.09
N LEU A 122 6.44 -8.94 -2.76
CA LEU A 122 5.10 -8.80 -2.17
C LEU A 122 5.12 -8.02 -0.85
N LYS A 123 6.11 -8.30 0.01
CA LYS A 123 6.26 -7.59 1.30
C LYS A 123 6.64 -6.13 1.09
N MET A 124 7.58 -5.85 0.19
CA MET A 124 8.00 -4.49 -0.14
C MET A 124 6.82 -3.66 -0.66
N MET A 125 6.01 -4.24 -1.56
CA MET A 125 4.79 -3.59 -2.05
C MET A 125 3.84 -3.23 -0.91
N GLN A 126 3.65 -4.10 0.08
CA GLN A 126 2.83 -3.80 1.25
C GLN A 126 3.37 -2.61 2.05
N LYS A 127 4.68 -2.61 2.33
CA LYS A 127 5.35 -1.51 3.05
C LYS A 127 5.22 -0.16 2.33
N VAL A 128 5.35 -0.14 1.00
CA VAL A 128 5.18 1.08 0.20
C VAL A 128 3.77 1.65 0.33
N ILE A 129 2.74 0.80 0.37
CA ILE A 129 1.35 1.24 0.62
C ILE A 129 1.20 1.80 2.03
N ASP A 130 1.78 1.12 3.01
CA ASP A 130 1.66 1.52 4.42
C ASP A 130 2.31 2.90 4.61
N ALA A 131 3.47 3.14 4.00
CA ALA A 131 4.12 4.45 3.94
C ALA A 131 3.27 5.50 3.20
N GLU A 132 2.67 5.16 2.05
CA GLU A 132 1.76 6.06 1.33
C GLU A 132 0.51 6.43 2.15
N SER A 133 -0.04 5.47 2.89
CA SER A 133 -1.15 5.68 3.81
C SER A 133 -0.75 6.62 4.95
N THR A 134 0.42 6.40 5.55
CA THR A 134 1.00 7.27 6.57
C THR A 134 1.17 8.70 6.02
N ILE A 135 1.75 8.87 4.82
CA ILE A 135 1.90 10.19 4.16
C ILE A 135 0.56 10.89 3.99
N SER A 136 -0.45 10.17 3.49
CA SER A 136 -1.77 10.74 3.19
C SER A 136 -2.51 11.16 4.47
N ALA A 137 -2.53 10.30 5.48
CA ALA A 137 -3.12 10.60 6.79
C ALA A 137 -2.44 11.80 7.45
N ASN A 138 -1.10 11.82 7.43
CA ASN A 138 -0.32 12.89 8.02
C ASN A 138 -0.53 14.23 7.29
N THR A 139 -0.58 14.23 5.96
CA THR A 139 -0.88 15.42 5.15
C THR A 139 -2.26 16.02 5.51
N ASN A 140 -3.28 15.18 5.71
CA ASN A 140 -4.61 15.65 6.12
C ASN A 140 -4.58 16.27 7.52
N ARG A 141 -3.89 15.63 8.48
CA ARG A 141 -3.73 16.16 9.84
C ARG A 141 -2.96 17.49 9.86
N ILE A 142 -1.96 17.66 9.00
CA ILE A 142 -1.27 18.95 8.84
C ILE A 142 -2.23 20.04 8.35
N GLN A 143 -3.10 19.74 7.38
CA GLN A 143 -4.07 20.74 6.88
C GLN A 143 -5.05 21.15 7.98
N GLU A 144 -5.52 20.19 8.78
CA GLU A 144 -6.36 20.46 9.95
C GLU A 144 -5.63 21.32 10.99
N TYR A 145 -4.40 20.97 11.34
CA TYR A 145 -3.56 21.75 12.24
C TYR A 145 -3.40 23.19 11.74
N VAL A 146 -3.01 23.38 10.47
CA VAL A 146 -2.84 24.70 9.87
C VAL A 146 -4.14 25.50 10.00
N ALA A 147 -5.28 24.94 9.59
CA ALA A 147 -6.57 25.61 9.66
C ALA A 147 -6.95 26.04 11.10
N LEU A 148 -6.66 25.19 12.10
CA LEU A 148 -6.89 25.50 13.51
C LEU A 148 -5.96 26.61 14.01
N VAL A 149 -4.69 26.60 13.63
CA VAL A 149 -3.76 27.70 13.94
C VAL A 149 -4.25 29.00 13.32
N GLU A 150 -4.70 28.98 12.07
CA GLU A 150 -5.24 30.17 11.41
C GLU A 150 -6.47 30.72 12.15
N LYS A 151 -7.40 29.83 12.51
CA LYS A 151 -8.62 30.17 13.25
C LYS A 151 -8.32 30.79 14.61
N LEU A 152 -7.39 30.21 15.36
CA LEU A 152 -7.01 30.67 16.70
C LEU A 152 -6.22 31.99 16.65
N SER A 153 -5.53 32.28 15.55
CA SER A 153 -4.70 33.49 15.40
C SER A 153 -5.51 34.77 15.13
N VAL A 154 -6.83 34.69 15.01
CA VAL A 154 -7.71 35.86 14.77
C VAL A 154 -7.81 36.71 16.04
N PRO A 155 -7.71 38.06 15.96
CA PRO A 155 -7.64 38.95 17.13
C PRO A 155 -8.94 39.07 17.93
N VAL A 156 -10.08 38.67 17.38
CA VAL A 156 -11.36 38.62 18.11
C VAL A 156 -11.75 37.16 18.27
N ARG A 157 -11.59 36.65 19.50
CA ARG A 157 -11.97 35.29 19.88
C ARG A 157 -13.19 35.38 20.80
N SER A 158 -14.26 34.69 20.44
CA SER A 158 -15.43 34.58 21.32
C SER A 158 -15.14 33.50 22.35
N GLY A 159 -15.00 33.89 23.62
CA GLY A 159 -14.99 32.96 24.76
C GLY A 159 -16.39 32.70 25.32
N ALA A 160 -17.44 32.98 24.55
CA ALA A 160 -18.83 32.83 25.00
C ALA A 160 -19.30 31.36 25.03
N ASP A 161 -18.55 30.45 24.41
CA ASP A 161 -18.81 29.03 24.35
C ASP A 161 -17.51 28.20 24.42
N THR A 162 -17.66 26.88 24.51
CA THR A 162 -16.54 25.93 24.61
C THR A 162 -15.78 25.74 23.29
N GLN A 163 -16.14 26.45 22.22
CA GLN A 163 -15.58 26.24 20.90
C GLN A 163 -14.09 26.58 20.86
N LEU A 164 -13.69 27.66 21.55
CA LEU A 164 -12.30 28.12 21.60
C LEU A 164 -11.38 27.07 22.25
N TYR A 165 -11.77 26.53 23.41
CA TYR A 165 -11.06 25.42 24.05
C TYR A 165 -11.01 24.18 23.16
N ASN A 166 -12.13 23.80 22.53
CA ASN A 166 -12.19 22.64 21.67
C ASN A 166 -11.27 22.78 20.44
N ASP A 167 -11.24 23.95 19.80
CA ASP A 167 -10.36 24.23 18.67
C ASP A 167 -8.88 24.15 19.08
N PHE A 168 -8.52 24.69 20.25
CA PHE A 168 -7.16 24.61 20.77
C PHE A 168 -6.75 23.18 21.12
N LYS A 169 -7.64 22.42 21.76
CA LYS A 169 -7.41 21.01 22.04
C LYS A 169 -7.23 20.21 20.75
N ASN A 170 -8.12 20.39 19.77
CA ASN A 170 -8.01 19.73 18.47
C ASN A 170 -6.72 20.11 17.74
N MET A 171 -6.24 21.35 17.91
CA MET A 171 -4.96 21.80 17.34
C MET A 171 -3.79 21.01 17.95
N LEU A 172 -3.79 20.80 19.28
CA LEU A 172 -2.76 20.01 19.95
C LEU A 172 -2.84 18.53 19.56
N ASP A 173 -4.05 17.96 19.52
CA ASP A 173 -4.26 16.56 19.12
C ASP A 173 -3.81 16.34 17.66
N ALA A 174 -4.13 17.28 16.75
CA ALA A 174 -3.67 17.24 15.37
C ALA A 174 -2.13 17.32 15.28
N TYR A 175 -1.48 18.18 16.08
CA TYR A 175 -0.01 18.25 16.14
C TYR A 175 0.62 16.94 16.62
N ASP A 176 0.11 16.35 17.69
CA ASP A 176 0.61 15.09 18.24
C ASP A 176 0.47 13.94 17.23
N ASP A 177 -0.67 13.86 16.54
CA ASP A 177 -0.90 12.90 15.46
C ASP A 177 0.09 13.11 14.29
N VAL A 178 0.39 14.36 13.93
CA VAL A 178 1.38 14.67 12.89
C VAL A 178 2.77 14.18 13.28
N MET A 179 3.19 14.44 14.52
CA MET A 179 4.50 14.01 15.02
C MET A 179 4.62 12.48 15.07
N LYS A 180 3.59 11.78 15.55
CA LYS A 180 3.52 10.32 15.48
C LYS A 180 3.60 9.81 14.04
N GLY A 181 2.91 10.48 13.11
CA GLY A 181 2.96 10.15 11.70
C GLY A 181 4.33 10.38 11.06
N ILE A 182 5.09 11.39 11.50
CA ILE A 182 6.46 11.63 11.03
C ILE A 182 7.39 10.52 11.49
N HIS A 183 7.35 10.14 12.78
CA HIS A 183 8.19 9.07 13.31
C HIS A 183 7.88 7.72 12.66
N LYS A 184 6.59 7.41 12.48
CA LYS A 184 6.21 6.20 11.75
C LYS A 184 6.72 6.22 10.31
N LEU A 185 6.59 7.36 9.62
CA LEU A 185 7.09 7.47 8.25
C LEU A 185 8.61 7.33 8.18
N GLU A 186 9.35 7.84 9.17
CA GLU A 186 10.80 7.64 9.30
C GLU A 186 11.13 6.15 9.44
N ASP A 187 10.46 5.43 10.34
CA ASP A 187 10.63 3.98 10.51
C ASP A 187 10.31 3.21 9.21
N ASP A 188 9.17 3.53 8.57
CA ASP A 188 8.71 2.91 7.32
C ASP A 188 9.75 3.15 6.19
N LEU A 189 10.33 4.36 6.12
CA LEU A 189 11.31 4.74 5.11
C LEU A 189 12.68 4.12 5.36
N ASP A 190 13.12 4.00 6.60
CA ASP A 190 14.38 3.35 6.96
C ASP A 190 14.34 1.85 6.62
N GLU A 191 13.21 1.20 6.89
CA GLU A 191 13.00 -0.20 6.51
C GLU A 191 13.01 -0.36 4.98
N LEU A 192 12.30 0.52 4.27
CA LEU A 192 12.26 0.51 2.81
C LEU A 192 13.60 0.86 2.17
N ALA A 193 14.38 1.79 2.74
CA ALA A 193 15.70 2.16 2.23
C ALA A 193 16.66 0.98 2.28
N ASN A 194 16.61 0.18 3.34
CA ASN A 194 17.40 -1.04 3.46
C ASN A 194 16.99 -2.08 2.39
N ASP A 195 15.69 -2.24 2.15
CA ASP A 195 15.17 -3.20 1.17
C ASP A 195 15.40 -2.77 -0.30
N ILE A 196 15.23 -1.49 -0.61
CA ILE A 196 15.39 -0.91 -1.96
C ILE A 196 16.88 -0.77 -2.33
N ALA A 197 17.74 -0.42 -1.38
CA ALA A 197 19.19 -0.39 -1.62
C ALA A 197 19.73 -1.79 -1.96
N PHE A 198 19.10 -2.84 -1.40
CA PHE A 198 19.41 -4.23 -1.72
C PHE A 198 18.82 -4.68 -3.08
N ASN A 199 17.67 -4.14 -3.46
CA ASN A 199 16.95 -4.45 -4.70
C ASN A 199 16.85 -3.23 -5.63
N HIS A 200 18.00 -2.80 -6.17
CA HIS A 200 18.21 -1.69 -7.11
C HIS A 200 16.97 -0.99 -7.72
N GLY A 201 16.62 0.20 -7.21
CA GLY A 201 16.00 1.29 -7.98
C GLY A 201 14.66 0.96 -8.65
N SER A 202 13.79 0.24 -7.95
CA SER A 202 12.54 -0.27 -8.47
C SER A 202 11.49 0.84 -8.73
N GLN A 203 10.47 0.58 -9.56
CA GLN A 203 9.43 1.58 -9.90
C GLN A 203 8.66 2.06 -8.65
N GLU A 204 8.58 1.22 -7.64
CA GLU A 204 7.95 1.44 -6.34
C GLU A 204 8.70 2.51 -5.53
N ALA A 205 10.03 2.48 -5.55
CA ALA A 205 10.86 3.52 -4.96
C ALA A 205 10.60 4.87 -5.62
N GLY A 206 10.43 4.89 -6.94
CA GLY A 206 10.07 6.08 -7.70
C GLY A 206 8.68 6.63 -7.32
N HIS A 207 7.69 5.76 -7.14
CA HIS A 207 6.36 6.15 -6.66
C HIS A 207 6.41 6.78 -5.27
N LEU A 208 7.10 6.13 -4.33
CA LEU A 208 7.24 6.65 -2.96
C LEU A 208 8.00 7.98 -2.93
N GLN A 209 9.10 8.10 -3.69
CA GLN A 209 9.84 9.35 -3.82
C GLN A 209 8.94 10.48 -4.37
N LYS A 210 8.10 10.18 -5.34
CA LYS A 210 7.12 11.13 -5.89
C LYS A 210 6.11 11.55 -4.82
N MET A 211 5.58 10.61 -4.04
CA MET A 211 4.66 10.90 -2.94
C MET A 211 5.29 11.79 -1.86
N LEU A 212 6.53 11.51 -1.47
CA LEU A 212 7.28 12.35 -0.53
C LEU A 212 7.47 13.77 -1.08
N ARG A 213 7.92 13.89 -2.34
CA ARG A 213 8.23 15.18 -2.95
C ARG A 213 6.99 16.01 -3.24
N ASP A 214 5.94 15.40 -3.75
CA ASP A 214 4.77 16.11 -4.27
C ASP A 214 3.70 16.32 -3.18
N LYS A 215 3.71 15.56 -2.08
CA LYS A 215 2.73 15.69 -0.98
C LYS A 215 3.36 15.98 0.38
N ALA A 216 4.21 15.08 0.88
CA ALA A 216 4.68 15.14 2.27
C ALA A 216 5.53 16.40 2.54
N ILE A 217 6.57 16.62 1.72
CA ILE A 217 7.48 17.78 1.88
C ILE A 217 6.71 19.12 1.80
N PRO A 218 5.86 19.38 0.79
CA PRO A 218 5.04 20.59 0.76
C PRO A 218 4.15 20.76 2.00
N ALA A 219 3.54 19.69 2.50
CA ALA A 219 2.70 19.75 3.70
C ALA A 219 3.53 20.15 4.93
N TYR A 220 4.69 19.53 5.14
CA TYR A 220 5.57 19.91 6.25
C TYR A 220 6.06 21.35 6.14
N GLN A 221 6.34 21.85 4.93
CA GLN A 221 6.67 23.26 4.72
C GLN A 221 5.51 24.18 5.11
N LEU A 222 4.26 23.84 4.78
CA LEU A 222 3.07 24.61 5.19
C LEU A 222 2.92 24.66 6.71
N MET A 223 3.18 23.55 7.40
CA MET A 223 3.17 23.49 8.87
C MET A 223 4.24 24.42 9.47
N LEU A 224 5.48 24.35 8.97
CA LEU A 224 6.59 25.19 9.43
C LEU A 224 6.33 26.70 9.23
N GLN A 225 5.60 27.06 8.16
CA GLN A 225 5.21 28.46 7.90
C GLN A 225 4.26 29.03 8.98
N GLN A 226 3.61 28.18 9.79
CA GLN A 226 2.76 28.62 10.90
C GLN A 226 3.55 29.05 12.15
N ALA A 227 4.87 28.88 12.17
CA ALA A 227 5.70 29.17 13.35
C ALA A 227 5.50 30.59 13.90
N ALA A 228 5.40 31.60 13.03
CA ALA A 228 5.17 32.99 13.45
C ALA A 228 3.79 33.18 14.12
N ARG A 229 2.75 32.47 13.65
CA ARG A 229 1.40 32.52 14.22
C ARG A 229 1.36 31.87 15.60
N ILE A 230 2.01 30.71 15.75
CA ILE A 230 2.17 30.05 17.04
C ILE A 230 2.93 30.92 18.04
N GLN A 231 4.04 31.56 17.60
CA GLN A 231 4.74 32.52 18.45
C GLN A 231 3.85 33.70 18.84
N GLY A 232 3.01 34.19 17.92
CA GLY A 232 2.01 35.22 18.21
C GLY A 232 1.02 34.79 19.30
N LEU A 233 0.49 33.57 19.21
CA LEU A 233 -0.41 33.01 20.23
C LEU A 233 0.29 32.83 21.59
N ALA A 234 1.53 32.35 21.59
CA ALA A 234 2.32 32.15 22.81
C ALA A 234 2.67 33.48 23.50
N ASN A 235 2.85 34.55 22.72
CA ASN A 235 3.16 35.89 23.22
C ASN A 235 1.91 36.72 23.55
N ASP A 236 0.70 36.24 23.24
CA ASP A 236 -0.56 36.89 23.60
C ASP A 236 -0.89 36.57 25.07
N PRO A 237 -0.75 37.54 26.00
CA PRO A 237 -0.97 37.28 27.42
C PRO A 237 -2.45 36.99 27.74
N THR A 238 -3.37 37.35 26.85
CA THR A 238 -4.81 37.14 27.06
C THR A 238 -5.28 35.78 26.56
N PHE A 239 -4.49 35.11 25.72
CA PHE A 239 -4.89 33.86 25.09
C PHE A 239 -5.05 32.69 26.09
N PRO A 240 -4.14 32.45 27.04
CA PRO A 240 -4.34 31.42 28.06
C PRO A 240 -5.60 31.63 28.90
N ASP A 241 -5.87 32.88 29.29
CA ASP A 241 -7.06 33.23 30.06
C ASP A 241 -8.34 33.02 29.25
N GLN A 242 -8.35 33.41 27.96
CA GLN A 242 -9.48 33.17 27.07
C GLN A 242 -9.79 31.68 26.90
N ILE A 243 -8.76 30.83 26.81
CA ILE A 243 -8.90 29.38 26.70
C ILE A 243 -9.41 28.75 28.01
N ALA A 244 -8.93 29.23 29.15
CA ALA A 244 -9.32 28.70 30.46
C ALA A 244 -10.77 29.02 30.83
N HIS A 245 -11.35 30.08 30.26
CA HIS A 245 -12.69 30.57 30.58
C HIS A 245 -13.73 30.34 29.47
N SER A 246 -13.38 29.62 28.40
CA SER A 246 -14.29 29.23 27.31
C SER A 246 -14.97 27.89 27.57
#